data_AF-A0A9D1RAT8-F1
#
_entry.id   AF-A0A9D1RAT8-F1
#
_cell.length_a   1.000
_cell.length_b   1.000
_cell.length_c   1.000
_cell.angle_alpha   90.00
_cell.angle_beta   90.00
_cell.angle_gamma   90.00
#
_symmetry.space_group_name_H-M   'P 1'
#
loop_
_entity.id
_entity.type
_entity.pdbx_description
1 polymer ?
#
loop_
_entity_poly.entity_id
_entity_poly.type
_entity_poly.pdbx_seq_one_letter_code
_entity_poly.pdbx_strand_id
1 'polypeptide(L)'
;MTWKEECLSALHTEDLFIDYGHRTRFKELLDCFSEQPFFTSGLCKCMYLSAWDDGHFFIMLGTLNQMALARETSLEGMRFTGDILASEQQDAQYYVYLLANSFLDGTSFSLPDEAQVPRDIQFIIRQAQKAAAIIDQCFDTKA
;
A
#
# COMPACT_ATOMS: atom_id res chain seq x y z
N MET A 1 6.88 -11.99 18.93
CA MET A 1 6.28 -10.73 18.44
C MET A 1 5.08 -11.10 17.59
N THR A 2 4.12 -10.19 17.42
CA THR A 2 3.10 -10.39 16.39
C THR A 2 3.73 -10.20 15.02
N TRP A 3 3.18 -10.83 13.97
CA TRP A 3 3.68 -10.66 12.60
C TRP A 3 3.72 -9.17 12.17
N LYS A 4 2.81 -8.34 12.72
CA LYS A 4 2.77 -6.88 12.51
C LYS A 4 4.02 -6.18 13.06
N GLU A 5 4.43 -6.56 14.27
CA GLU A 5 5.65 -6.01 14.91
C GLU A 5 6.90 -6.44 14.14
N GLU A 6 6.94 -7.69 13.67
CA GLU A 6 8.03 -8.21 12.84
C GLU A 6 8.10 -7.48 11.50
N CYS A 7 6.97 -7.26 10.83
CA CYS A 7 6.88 -6.48 9.60
C CYS A 7 7.37 -5.03 9.79
N LEU A 8 6.87 -4.33 10.82
CA LEU A 8 7.32 -2.98 11.14
C LEU A 8 8.81 -2.92 11.46
N SER A 9 9.34 -3.92 12.16
CA SER A 9 10.76 -4.02 12.50
C SER A 9 11.62 -4.27 11.26
N ALA A 10 11.19 -5.17 10.37
CA ALA A 10 11.91 -5.50 9.14
C ALA A 10 11.97 -4.30 8.19
N LEU A 11 10.83 -3.62 7.97
CA LEU A 11 10.77 -2.40 7.16
C LEU A 11 11.64 -1.27 7.73
N HIS A 12 11.70 -1.16 9.06
CA HIS A 12 12.56 -0.16 9.71
C HIS A 12 14.04 -0.50 9.58
N THR A 13 14.41 -1.78 9.71
CA THR A 13 15.81 -2.24 9.59
C THR A 13 16.37 -1.98 8.20
N GLU A 14 15.52 -2.02 7.18
CA GLU A 14 15.88 -1.77 5.78
C GLU A 14 15.71 -0.30 5.35
N ASP A 15 15.52 0.62 6.31
CA ASP A 15 15.36 2.07 6.10
C ASP A 15 14.27 2.43 5.05
N LEU A 16 13.17 1.68 5.03
CA LEU A 16 12.12 1.87 4.02
C LEU A 16 11.12 2.96 4.39
N PHE A 17 11.01 3.32 5.68
CA PHE A 17 10.25 4.49 6.09
C PHE A 17 11.03 5.78 5.82
N ILE A 18 10.41 6.72 5.10
CA ILE A 18 10.98 8.04 4.78
C ILE A 18 11.27 8.82 6.05
N ASP A 19 10.30 8.78 6.96
CA ASP A 19 10.28 9.54 8.19
C ASP A 19 9.40 8.83 9.22
N TYR A 20 9.36 9.42 10.41
CA TYR A 20 8.52 8.94 11.50
C TYR A 20 7.02 9.02 11.19
N GLY A 21 6.59 9.98 10.36
CA GLY A 21 5.20 10.17 9.97
C GLY A 21 4.70 9.02 9.10
N HIS A 22 5.45 8.63 8.08
CA HIS A 22 5.17 7.48 7.23
C HIS A 22 5.04 6.21 8.07
N ARG A 23 5.98 5.96 8.98
CA ARG A 23 5.91 4.81 9.89
C ARG A 23 4.66 4.82 10.76
N THR A 24 4.31 5.99 11.31
CA THR A 24 3.16 6.13 12.22
C THR A 24 1.85 5.89 11.47
N ARG A 25 1.65 6.53 10.31
CA ARG A 25 0.48 6.33 9.45
C ARG A 25 0.30 4.86 9.05
N PHE A 26 1.38 4.19 8.64
CA PHE A 26 1.30 2.78 8.26
C PHE A 26 0.92 1.89 9.45
N LYS A 27 1.51 2.15 10.63
CA LYS A 27 1.16 1.43 11.86
C LYS A 27 -0.32 1.61 12.22
N GLU A 28 -0.85 2.83 12.10
CA GLU A 28 -2.26 3.11 12.39
C GLU A 28 -3.20 2.28 11.49
N LEU A 29 -2.90 2.19 10.18
CA LEU A 29 -3.67 1.33 9.27
C LEU A 29 -3.59 -0.15 9.66
N LEU A 30 -2.39 -0.64 9.99
CA LEU A 30 -2.20 -2.02 10.42
C LEU A 30 -2.95 -2.34 11.72
N ASP A 31 -2.89 -1.46 12.71
CA ASP A 31 -3.55 -1.68 14.00
C ASP A 31 -5.08 -1.75 13.85
N CYS A 32 -5.64 -0.92 12.97
CA CYS A 32 -7.09 -0.80 12.76
C CYS A 32 -7.67 -1.91 11.87
N PHE A 33 -6.95 -2.33 10.84
CA PHE A 33 -7.53 -3.10 9.74
C PHE A 33 -6.94 -4.50 9.53
N SER A 34 -5.87 -4.89 10.23
CA SER A 34 -5.22 -6.20 10.02
C SER A 34 -6.08 -7.42 10.31
N GLU A 35 -7.11 -7.24 11.14
CA GLU A 35 -8.02 -8.31 11.56
C GLU A 35 -9.33 -8.30 10.76
N GLN A 36 -9.45 -7.44 9.75
CA GLN A 36 -10.65 -7.37 8.92
C GLN A 36 -10.73 -8.58 7.97
N PRO A 37 -11.93 -9.08 7.64
CA PRO A 37 -12.11 -10.23 6.76
C PRO A 37 -11.51 -10.08 5.36
N PHE A 38 -11.46 -8.84 4.85
CA PHE A 38 -10.89 -8.51 3.55
C PHE A 38 -9.35 -8.33 3.56
N PHE A 39 -8.71 -8.47 4.73
CA PHE A 39 -7.30 -8.13 4.86
C PHE A 39 -6.37 -9.17 4.21
N THR A 40 -5.52 -8.70 3.29
CA THR A 40 -4.57 -9.53 2.53
C THR A 40 -3.17 -8.91 2.53
N SER A 41 -2.16 -9.66 2.06
CA SER A 41 -0.81 -9.10 1.85
C SER A 41 -0.84 -7.97 0.82
N GLY A 42 -1.63 -8.10 -0.25
CA GLY A 42 -1.87 -7.04 -1.24
C GLY A 42 -2.38 -5.75 -0.61
N LEU A 43 -3.39 -5.85 0.28
CA LEU A 43 -3.89 -4.68 1.00
C LEU A 43 -2.84 -4.06 1.93
N CYS A 44 -2.07 -4.88 2.64
CA CYS A 44 -0.98 -4.39 3.50
C CYS A 44 0.04 -3.55 2.71
N LYS A 45 0.39 -3.98 1.49
CA LYS A 45 1.27 -3.22 0.59
C LYS A 45 0.65 -1.90 0.15
N CYS A 46 -0.65 -1.89 -0.15
CA CYS A 46 -1.39 -0.66 -0.47
C CYS A 46 -1.42 0.30 0.73
N MET A 47 -1.64 -0.21 1.95
CA MET A 47 -1.59 0.59 3.17
C MET A 47 -0.21 1.24 3.35
N TYR A 48 0.87 0.46 3.19
CA TYR A 48 2.24 0.98 3.23
C TYR A 48 2.44 2.12 2.21
N LEU A 49 2.10 1.87 0.94
CA LEU A 49 2.26 2.85 -0.13
C LEU A 49 1.44 4.12 0.14
N SER A 50 0.19 3.98 0.57
CA SER A 50 -0.70 5.11 0.87
C SER A 50 -0.25 5.91 2.08
N ALA A 51 0.49 5.29 3.00
CA ALA A 51 1.01 5.95 4.17
C ALA A 51 2.22 6.83 3.87
N TRP A 52 2.62 7.01 2.60
CA TRP A 52 3.71 7.88 2.18
C TRP A 52 3.48 9.36 2.56
N ASP A 53 2.28 9.87 2.29
CA ASP A 53 1.85 11.23 2.63
C ASP A 53 0.42 11.27 3.17
N ASP A 54 0.03 12.43 3.70
CA ASP A 54 -1.26 12.60 4.35
C ASP A 54 -2.44 12.47 3.37
N GLY A 55 -2.28 12.91 2.11
CA GLY A 55 -3.33 12.87 1.11
C GLY A 55 -3.73 11.44 0.75
N HIS A 56 -2.75 10.62 0.39
CA HIS A 56 -2.98 9.20 0.11
C HIS A 56 -3.42 8.44 1.36
N PHE A 57 -2.89 8.78 2.54
CA PHE A 57 -3.30 8.17 3.79
C PHE A 57 -4.78 8.42 4.09
N PHE A 58 -5.28 9.65 3.92
CA PHE A 58 -6.70 9.95 4.14
C PHE A 58 -7.62 9.24 3.15
N ILE A 59 -7.21 9.11 1.89
CA ILE A 59 -7.95 8.31 0.90
C ILE A 59 -8.06 6.87 1.38
N MET A 60 -6.92 6.24 1.72
CA MET A 60 -6.89 4.86 2.20
C MET A 60 -7.73 4.66 3.46
N LEU A 61 -7.54 5.51 4.47
CA LEU A 61 -8.29 5.45 5.72
C LEU A 61 -9.80 5.59 5.48
N GLY A 62 -10.21 6.50 4.60
CA GLY A 62 -11.60 6.67 4.20
C GLY A 62 -12.19 5.42 3.55
N THR A 63 -11.49 4.87 2.55
CA THR A 63 -11.88 3.64 1.86
C THR A 63 -12.03 2.46 2.83
N LEU A 64 -11.03 2.23 3.68
CA LEU A 64 -11.05 1.10 4.62
C LEU A 64 -12.15 1.22 5.68
N ASN A 65 -12.41 2.43 6.16
CA ASN A 65 -13.53 2.68 7.08
C ASN A 65 -14.88 2.36 6.42
N GLN A 66 -15.07 2.77 5.17
CA GLN A 66 -16.30 2.45 4.42
C GLN A 66 -16.47 0.95 4.23
N MET A 67 -15.41 0.24 3.84
CA MET A 67 -15.43 -1.22 3.66
C MET A 67 -15.74 -1.95 4.98
N ALA A 68 -15.12 -1.52 6.09
CA ALA A 68 -15.39 -2.10 7.41
C ALA A 68 -16.84 -1.87 7.86
N LEU A 69 -17.39 -0.66 7.64
CA LEU A 69 -18.79 -0.34 7.93
C LEU A 69 -19.76 -1.16 7.07
N ALA A 70 -19.44 -1.35 5.79
CA ALA A 70 -20.20 -2.16 4.85
C ALA A 70 -20.01 -3.69 5.08
N ARG A 71 -19.09 -4.09 5.97
CA ARG A 71 -18.73 -5.48 6.27
C ARG A 71 -18.31 -6.25 5.01
N GLU A 72 -17.54 -5.58 4.16
CA GLU A 72 -16.97 -6.22 2.98
C GLU A 72 -16.06 -7.40 3.38
N THR A 73 -15.91 -8.34 2.47
CA THR A 73 -15.05 -9.52 2.66
C THR A 73 -14.05 -9.70 1.51
N SER A 74 -14.13 -8.84 0.50
CA SER A 74 -13.24 -8.83 -0.66
C SER A 74 -12.74 -7.41 -0.94
N LEU A 75 -11.75 -7.29 -1.83
CA LEU A 75 -11.14 -6.01 -2.22
C LEU A 75 -11.64 -5.53 -3.60
N GLU A 76 -12.70 -6.13 -4.14
CA GLU A 76 -13.18 -5.82 -5.50
C GLU A 76 -13.60 -4.35 -5.64
N GLY A 77 -14.32 -3.81 -4.64
CA GLY A 77 -14.72 -2.41 -4.63
C GLY A 77 -13.52 -1.48 -4.60
N MET A 78 -12.56 -1.74 -3.71
CA MET A 78 -11.31 -0.98 -3.62
C MET A 78 -10.52 -1.03 -4.93
N ARG A 79 -10.44 -2.21 -5.56
CA ARG A 79 -9.74 -2.40 -6.83
C ARG A 79 -10.37 -1.58 -7.96
N PHE A 80 -11.69 -1.56 -8.02
CA PHE A 80 -12.44 -0.74 -8.98
C PHE A 80 -12.24 0.77 -8.72
N THR A 81 -12.30 1.20 -7.46
CA THR A 81 -12.00 2.59 -7.09
C THR A 81 -10.59 3.00 -7.49
N GLY A 82 -9.62 2.10 -7.35
CA GLY A 82 -8.24 2.33 -7.77
C GLY A 82 -8.11 2.62 -9.28
N ASP A 83 -8.88 1.94 -10.15
CA ASP A 83 -8.90 2.24 -11.59
C ASP A 83 -9.47 3.62 -11.89
N ILE A 84 -10.53 4.02 -11.18
CA ILE A 84 -11.12 5.36 -11.33
C ILE A 84 -10.09 6.41 -10.94
N LEU A 85 -9.51 6.29 -9.74
CA LEU A 85 -8.53 7.24 -9.23
C LEU A 85 -7.29 7.34 -10.14
N ALA A 86 -6.81 6.21 -10.69
CA ALA A 86 -5.75 6.21 -11.68
C ALA A 86 -6.18 7.02 -12.92
N SER A 87 -7.34 6.72 -13.51
CA SER A 87 -7.82 7.38 -14.73
C SER A 87 -8.03 8.89 -14.60
N GLU A 88 -8.23 9.39 -13.38
CA GLU A 88 -8.37 10.82 -13.08
C GLU A 88 -7.04 11.56 -12.98
N GLN A 89 -5.92 10.84 -12.79
CA GLN A 89 -4.60 11.47 -12.72
C GLN A 89 -4.14 11.93 -14.10
N GLN A 90 -3.73 13.19 -14.18
CA GLN A 90 -3.11 13.77 -15.37
C GLN A 90 -1.58 13.87 -15.25
N ASP A 91 -1.03 13.43 -14.12
CA ASP A 91 0.39 13.47 -13.80
C ASP A 91 0.93 12.08 -13.46
N ALA A 92 2.17 12.04 -12.97
CA ALA A 92 2.84 10.79 -12.66
C ALA A 92 2.27 10.04 -11.44
N GLN A 93 1.36 10.62 -10.65
CA GLN A 93 0.64 9.89 -9.59
C GLN A 93 -0.19 8.74 -10.18
N TYR A 94 -0.54 8.81 -11.46
CA TYR A 94 -1.10 7.69 -12.21
C TYR A 94 -0.38 6.36 -11.94
N TYR A 95 0.96 6.37 -11.96
CA TYR A 95 1.78 5.18 -11.76
C TYR A 95 1.76 4.67 -10.32
N VAL A 96 1.50 5.54 -9.34
CA VAL A 96 1.33 5.15 -7.93
C VAL A 96 0.05 4.34 -7.75
N TYR A 97 -1.05 4.78 -8.38
CA TYR A 97 -2.30 4.03 -8.37
C TYR A 97 -2.20 2.70 -9.14
N LEU A 98 -1.50 2.68 -10.29
CA LEU A 98 -1.25 1.42 -10.99
C LEU A 98 -0.44 0.43 -10.14
N LEU A 99 0.56 0.91 -9.40
CA LEU A 99 1.31 0.08 -8.46
C LEU A 99 0.39 -0.47 -7.36
N ALA A 100 -0.45 0.37 -6.76
CA ALA A 100 -1.42 -0.07 -5.74
C ALA A 100 -2.37 -1.15 -6.30
N ASN A 101 -2.91 -0.94 -7.50
CA ASN A 101 -3.76 -1.93 -8.18
C ASN A 101 -3.02 -3.24 -8.44
N SER A 102 -1.76 -3.18 -8.87
CA SER A 102 -0.94 -4.39 -9.09
C SER A 102 -0.76 -5.20 -7.80
N PHE A 103 -0.66 -4.54 -6.63
CA PHE A 103 -0.58 -5.22 -5.35
C PHE A 103 -1.88 -5.92 -4.97
N LEU A 104 -3.04 -5.31 -5.26
CA LEU A 104 -4.34 -5.94 -5.07
C LEU A 104 -4.54 -7.14 -5.99
N ASP A 105 -4.05 -7.05 -7.23
CA ASP A 105 -4.15 -8.10 -8.24
C ASP A 105 -3.11 -9.22 -8.08
N GLY A 106 -2.10 -9.03 -7.22
CA GLY A 106 -0.97 -9.95 -7.09
C GLY A 106 -0.11 -10.03 -8.35
N THR A 107 -0.04 -8.96 -9.13
CA THR A 107 0.70 -8.89 -10.41
C THR A 107 2.00 -8.09 -10.28
N SER A 108 2.95 -8.35 -11.18
CA SER A 108 4.18 -7.58 -11.25
C SER A 108 3.94 -6.20 -11.84
N PHE A 109 4.61 -5.18 -11.31
CA PHE A 109 4.59 -3.82 -11.84
C PHE A 109 5.96 -3.39 -12.34
N SER A 110 5.99 -2.72 -13.49
CA SER A 110 7.17 -2.05 -14.04
C SER A 110 6.74 -0.75 -14.71
N LEU A 111 7.54 0.30 -14.53
CA LEU A 111 7.36 1.54 -15.26
C LEU A 111 7.68 1.32 -16.76
N PRO A 112 6.91 1.91 -17.69
CA PRO A 112 7.29 1.93 -19.11
C PRO A 112 8.63 2.66 -19.31
N ASP A 113 9.46 2.18 -20.23
CA ASP A 113 10.80 2.74 -20.49
C ASP A 113 10.73 4.20 -20.98
N GLU A 114 9.68 4.55 -21.73
CA GLU A 114 9.41 5.88 -22.25
C GLU A 114 8.72 6.83 -21.25
N ALA A 115 8.31 6.33 -20.08
CA ALA A 115 7.57 7.13 -19.11
C ALA A 115 8.45 8.21 -18.48
N GLN A 116 8.07 9.47 -18.67
CA GLN A 116 8.72 10.60 -18.01
C GLN A 116 8.19 10.77 -16.59
N VAL A 117 8.64 9.88 -15.69
CA VAL A 117 8.24 9.89 -14.28
C VAL A 117 9.22 10.76 -13.47
N PRO A 118 8.76 11.74 -12.70
CA PRO A 118 9.58 12.50 -11.77
C PRO A 118 10.36 11.63 -10.77
N ARG A 119 11.54 12.09 -10.34
CA ARG A 119 12.47 11.28 -9.51
C ARG A 119 11.91 10.89 -8.15
N ASP A 120 11.10 11.75 -7.57
CA ASP A 120 10.35 11.51 -6.33
C ASP A 120 9.34 10.38 -6.52
N ILE A 121 8.51 10.40 -7.57
CA ILE A 121 7.58 9.30 -7.85
C ILE A 121 8.32 7.99 -8.14
N GLN A 122 9.42 8.02 -8.90
CA GLN A 122 10.27 6.84 -9.10
C GLN A 122 10.86 6.32 -7.78
N PHE A 123 11.17 7.21 -6.83
CA PHE A 123 11.66 6.82 -5.52
C PHE A 123 10.56 6.12 -4.73
N ILE A 124 9.35 6.69 -4.68
CA ILE A 124 8.17 6.10 -4.02
C ILE A 124 7.91 4.68 -4.53
N ILE A 125 7.82 4.52 -5.86
CA ILE A 125 7.55 3.23 -6.51
C ILE A 125 8.62 2.21 -6.11
N ARG A 126 9.90 2.56 -6.20
CA ARG A 126 10.99 1.65 -5.83
C ARG A 126 10.97 1.26 -4.36
N GLN A 127 10.70 2.20 -3.45
CA GLN A 127 10.62 1.89 -2.02
C GLN A 127 9.42 1.00 -1.70
N ALA A 128 8.27 1.26 -2.31
CA ALA A 128 7.08 0.44 -2.13
C ALA A 128 7.26 -0.99 -2.69
N GLN A 129 7.96 -1.16 -3.82
CA GLN A 129 8.29 -2.49 -4.34
C GLN A 129 9.24 -3.27 -3.41
N LYS A 130 10.24 -2.60 -2.82
CA LYS A 130 11.12 -3.22 -1.80
C LYS A 130 10.34 -3.61 -0.55
N ALA A 131 9.51 -2.70 -0.04
CA ALA A 131 8.65 -2.95 1.11
C ALA A 131 7.68 -4.10 0.85
N ALA A 132 7.12 -4.19 -0.37
CA ALA A 132 6.24 -5.27 -0.75
C ALA A 132 6.89 -6.65 -0.62
N ALA A 133 8.15 -6.79 -1.03
CA ALA A 133 8.90 -8.04 -0.89
C ALA A 133 9.09 -8.44 0.59
N ILE A 134 9.34 -7.47 1.48
CA ILE A 134 9.46 -7.72 2.92
C ILE A 134 8.09 -8.07 3.52
N ILE A 135 7.03 -7.35 3.14
CA ILE A 135 5.67 -7.61 3.59
C ILE A 135 5.25 -9.04 3.22
N ASP A 136 5.53 -9.49 1.99
CA ASP A 136 5.24 -10.87 1.57
C ASP A 136 5.96 -11.89 2.45
N GLN A 137 7.25 -11.70 2.73
CA GLN A 137 8.01 -12.57 3.63
C GLN A 137 7.40 -12.64 5.03
N CYS A 138 6.91 -11.52 5.57
CA CYS A 138 6.25 -11.47 6.88
C CYS A 138 4.84 -12.06 6.88
N PHE A 139 4.17 -12.14 5.72
CA PHE A 139 2.86 -12.80 5.61
C PHE A 139 2.98 -14.31 5.46
N ASP A 140 4.01 -14.79 4.77
CA ASP A 140 4.28 -16.22 4.63
C ASP A 140 4.57 -16.89 5.99
N THR A 141 5.08 -16.15 6.97
CA THR A 141 5.28 -16.64 8.34
C THR A 141 4.01 -16.66 9.19
N LYS A 142 2.88 -16.13 8.69
CA LYS A 142 1.57 -16.18 9.36
C LYS A 142 0.91 -17.58 9.27
N ALA A 143 1.40 -18.45 8.38
CA ALA A 143 0.86 -19.78 8.09
C ALA A 143 1.48 -20.88 8.97
#